data_AF-A0A9X6NJM1-F1
#
_entry.id   AF-A0A9X6NJM1-F1
#
_cell.length_a   1.000
_cell.length_b   1.000
_cell.length_c   1.000
_cell.angle_alpha   90.00
_cell.angle_beta   90.00
_cell.angle_gamma   90.00
#
_symmetry.space_group_name_H-M   'P 1'
#
loop_
_entity.id
_entity.type
_entity.pdbx_description
1 polymer ?
#
loop_
_entity_poly.entity_id
_entity_poly.type
_entity_poly.pdbx_seq_one_letter_code
_entity_poly.pdbx_strand_id
1 'polypeptide(L)'
;MGIFGSRQRNRGVDVEAINRRHAEEMAESRRLFAEQQAKNHSQHLAMIAAIQQDNIEERKRMEDAYKSAQDQLIQRHQTEQEHYEKRLAEMMQSVADAEKNMEALRDELQKPIRNREAKVNFVNGLNLVIKQTDKLLLVGPKGMGKSTFMWLLGQGEKPKQSYSDGTVEILQLDHFVDSIGLIGWSLEELVKLLVLMIYDGIPGDIILFGNDRIDVPLTNLGLLGINTPMIVMMNSTFWKNYEPKQQGRAKTIHLEDDSFGVKRVTPELDLEKVYDMDAYEDIKKFGRGFPITHHDDIQGLVMDRRDKANIRPFHFLLDLLGTTFNVSATENANEHGVEMLFRFIYIYEKKFKGDRLGFMNKATMQDFVGLA
;
A
#
# COMPACT_ATOMS: atom_id res chain seq x y z
N MET A 1 30.21 -2.19 20.47
CA MET A 1 29.96 -3.28 19.49
C MET A 1 30.09 -2.69 18.10
N GLY A 2 31.16 -3.03 17.39
CA GLY A 2 31.33 -2.64 15.99
C GLY A 2 30.57 -3.57 15.06
N ILE A 3 30.23 -3.10 13.86
CA ILE A 3 30.12 -3.89 12.63
C ILE A 3 30.36 -2.94 11.44
N PHE A 4 31.47 -3.22 10.75
CA PHE A 4 31.78 -3.07 9.32
C PHE A 4 30.96 -2.11 8.45
N GLY A 5 31.58 -0.98 8.09
CA GLY A 5 31.29 -0.25 6.86
C GLY A 5 32.34 -0.57 5.79
N SER A 6 32.08 -1.56 4.94
CA SER A 6 32.88 -1.84 3.75
C SER A 6 32.57 -0.82 2.66
N ARG A 7 33.42 0.21 2.52
CA ARG A 7 33.49 1.05 1.32
C ARG A 7 33.88 0.18 0.12
N GLN A 8 32.91 -0.28 -0.68
CA GLN A 8 33.18 -0.75 -2.03
C GLN A 8 33.63 0.46 -2.86
N ARG A 9 34.94 0.52 -3.10
CA ARG A 9 35.53 1.42 -4.09
C ARG A 9 34.93 1.09 -5.46
N ASN A 10 34.20 2.03 -6.03
CA ASN A 10 33.93 2.08 -7.46
C ASN A 10 35.28 1.93 -8.19
N ARG A 11 35.53 0.75 -8.79
CA ARG A 11 36.55 0.61 -9.82
C ARG A 11 35.97 1.23 -11.09
N GLY A 12 35.99 2.56 -11.14
CA GLY A 12 35.82 3.27 -12.40
C GLY A 12 36.86 2.72 -13.37
N VAL A 13 36.42 2.29 -14.54
CA VAL A 13 37.30 1.93 -15.64
C VAL A 13 38.16 3.16 -15.91
N ASP A 14 39.46 3.06 -15.67
CA ASP A 14 40.41 4.15 -15.86
C ASP A 14 40.61 4.36 -17.36
N VAL A 15 39.74 5.19 -17.94
CA VAL A 15 39.73 5.53 -19.37
C VAL A 15 41.06 6.16 -19.79
N GLU A 16 41.77 6.85 -18.87
CA GLU A 16 43.10 7.40 -19.14
C GLU A 16 44.18 6.32 -19.21
N ALA A 17 44.08 5.25 -18.43
CA ALA A 17 44.97 4.09 -18.54
C ALA A 17 44.76 3.31 -19.84
N ILE A 18 43.51 3.19 -20.30
CA ILE A 18 43.17 2.54 -21.59
C ILE A 18 43.70 3.37 -22.76
N ASN A 19 43.48 4.68 -22.74
CA ASN A 19 43.97 5.58 -23.80
C ASN A 19 45.50 5.62 -23.87
N ARG A 20 46.20 5.54 -22.72
CA ARG A 20 47.67 5.44 -22.70
C ARG A 20 48.19 4.15 -23.34
N ARG A 21 47.60 3.00 -23.00
CA ARG A 21 47.97 1.72 -23.63
C ARG A 21 47.73 1.73 -25.14
N HIS A 22 46.58 2.25 -25.57
CA HIS A 22 46.26 2.33 -27.00
C HIS A 22 47.19 3.32 -27.75
N ALA A 23 47.67 4.38 -27.09
CA ALA A 23 48.65 5.29 -27.66
C ALA A 23 50.05 4.65 -27.75
N GLU A 24 50.46 3.88 -26.74
CA GLU A 24 51.71 3.12 -26.72
C GLU A 24 51.73 2.04 -27.81
N GLU A 25 50.65 1.26 -27.95
CA GLU A 25 50.49 0.25 -29.01
C GLU A 25 50.54 0.87 -30.41
N MET A 26 49.92 2.04 -30.60
CA MET A 26 49.98 2.78 -31.87
C MET A 26 51.38 3.33 -32.17
N ALA A 27 52.12 3.77 -31.15
CA ALA A 27 53.49 4.25 -31.31
C ALA A 27 54.45 3.10 -31.66
N GLU A 28 54.30 1.94 -31.02
CA GLU A 28 55.07 0.73 -31.30
C GLU A 28 54.78 0.19 -32.71
N SER A 29 53.50 0.16 -33.09
CA SER A 29 53.07 -0.19 -34.45
C SER A 29 53.69 0.73 -35.53
N ARG A 30 53.70 2.05 -35.29
CA ARG A 30 54.34 3.02 -36.21
C ARG A 30 55.85 2.80 -36.32
N ARG A 31 56.53 2.45 -35.22
CA ARG A 31 57.97 2.18 -35.22
C ARG A 31 58.30 0.89 -35.98
N LEU A 32 57.57 -0.19 -35.72
CA LEU A 32 57.71 -1.46 -36.44
C LEU A 32 57.45 -1.28 -37.94
N PHE A 33 56.44 -0.49 -38.31
CA PHE A 33 56.15 -0.18 -39.70
C PHE A 33 57.26 0.62 -40.38
N ALA A 34 57.85 1.61 -39.69
CA ALA A 34 58.99 2.37 -40.22
C ALA A 34 60.26 1.50 -40.37
N GLU A 35 60.56 0.65 -39.39
CA GLU A 35 61.67 -0.31 -39.48
C GLU A 35 61.46 -1.31 -40.63
N GLN A 36 60.23 -1.79 -40.83
CA GLN A 36 59.89 -2.70 -41.91
C GLN A 36 59.91 -2.03 -43.29
N GLN A 37 59.49 -0.77 -43.40
CA GLN A 37 59.68 0.02 -44.63
C GLN A 37 61.16 0.23 -44.94
N ALA A 38 62.00 0.56 -43.96
CA ALA A 38 63.43 0.74 -44.15
C ALA A 38 64.11 -0.57 -44.59
N LYS A 39 63.72 -1.71 -44.01
CA LYS A 39 64.21 -3.04 -44.40
C LYS A 39 63.75 -3.46 -45.80
N ASN A 40 62.49 -3.20 -46.16
CA ASN A 40 61.98 -3.46 -47.50
C ASN A 40 62.67 -2.57 -48.54
N HIS A 41 62.92 -1.29 -48.20
CA HIS A 41 63.64 -0.37 -49.06
C HIS A 41 65.09 -0.80 -49.28
N SER A 42 65.80 -1.25 -48.23
CA SER A 42 67.17 -1.75 -48.37
C SER A 42 67.26 -3.05 -49.16
N GLN A 43 66.30 -3.97 -49.00
CA GLN A 43 66.17 -5.18 -49.81
C GLN A 43 65.89 -4.85 -51.28
N HIS A 44 65.04 -3.85 -51.55
CA HIS A 44 64.75 -3.39 -52.91
C HIS A 44 65.97 -2.73 -53.57
N LEU A 45 66.74 -1.95 -52.82
CA LEU A 45 68.01 -1.37 -53.29
C LEU A 45 69.07 -2.45 -53.56
N ALA A 46 69.17 -3.48 -52.71
CA ALA A 46 70.05 -4.63 -52.94
C ALA A 46 69.65 -5.43 -54.19
N MET A 47 68.35 -5.54 -54.47
CA MET A 47 67.82 -6.13 -55.71
C MET A 47 68.22 -5.31 -56.94
N ILE A 48 68.11 -3.99 -56.88
CA ILE A 48 68.55 -3.09 -57.96
C ILE A 48 70.07 -3.23 -58.18
N ALA A 49 70.87 -3.36 -57.13
CA ALA A 49 72.31 -3.56 -57.22
C ALA A 49 72.68 -4.92 -57.84
N ALA A 50 71.97 -5.99 -57.50
CA ALA A 50 72.17 -7.32 -58.09
C ALA A 50 71.79 -7.36 -59.59
N ILE A 51 70.76 -6.59 -59.99
CA ILE A 51 70.37 -6.39 -61.40
C ILE A 51 71.49 -5.71 -62.21
N GLN A 52 72.30 -4.85 -61.57
CA GLN A 52 73.45 -4.19 -62.21
C GLN A 52 74.69 -5.10 -62.36
N GLN A 53 74.73 -6.28 -61.71
CA GLN A 53 75.87 -7.21 -61.72
C GLN A 53 75.65 -8.48 -62.57
N ASP A 54 74.54 -8.61 -63.32
CA ASP A 54 74.23 -9.74 -64.22
C ASP A 54 74.24 -11.14 -63.55
N ASN A 55 73.94 -11.21 -62.24
CA ASN A 55 73.88 -12.48 -61.50
C ASN A 55 72.47 -13.11 -61.56
N ILE A 56 72.21 -13.89 -62.62
CA ILE A 56 70.90 -14.45 -62.97
C ILE A 56 70.31 -15.36 -61.88
N GLU A 57 71.13 -16.13 -61.15
CA GLU A 57 70.64 -17.04 -60.10
C GLU A 57 70.13 -16.28 -58.87
N GLU A 58 70.80 -15.19 -58.51
CA GLU A 58 70.46 -14.37 -57.34
C GLU A 58 69.16 -13.60 -57.57
N ARG A 59 68.94 -13.12 -58.81
CA ARG A 59 67.67 -12.55 -59.24
C ARG A 59 66.49 -13.51 -59.05
N LYS A 60 66.65 -14.76 -59.49
CA LYS A 60 65.57 -15.76 -59.39
C LYS A 60 65.23 -16.11 -57.94
N ARG A 61 66.25 -16.27 -57.08
CA ARG A 61 66.05 -16.48 -55.64
C ARG A 61 65.34 -15.31 -54.96
N MET A 62 65.65 -14.08 -55.36
CA MET A 62 65.04 -12.88 -54.82
C MET A 62 63.59 -12.68 -55.30
N GLU A 63 63.28 -12.98 -56.57
CA GLU A 63 61.91 -12.98 -57.09
C GLU A 63 61.03 -14.04 -56.39
N ASP A 64 61.56 -15.26 -56.18
CA ASP A 64 60.85 -16.32 -55.45
C ASP A 64 60.64 -15.97 -53.97
N ALA A 65 61.64 -15.35 -53.32
CA ALA A 65 61.54 -14.87 -51.94
C ALA A 65 60.52 -13.73 -51.81
N TYR A 66 60.48 -12.81 -52.77
CA TYR A 66 59.51 -11.71 -52.80
C TYR A 66 58.08 -12.23 -52.96
N LYS A 67 57.88 -13.18 -53.88
CA LYS A 67 56.57 -13.80 -54.13
C LYS A 67 56.07 -14.58 -52.90
N SER A 68 56.94 -15.36 -52.28
CA SER A 68 56.63 -16.07 -51.01
C SER A 68 56.29 -15.11 -49.87
N ALA A 69 57.03 -14.00 -49.73
CA ALA A 69 56.74 -12.98 -48.72
C ALA A 69 55.39 -12.26 -48.98
N GLN A 70 55.05 -12.02 -50.24
CA GLN A 70 53.79 -11.42 -50.65
C GLN A 70 52.60 -12.35 -50.36
N ASP A 71 52.73 -13.65 -50.67
CA ASP A 71 51.71 -14.65 -50.37
C ASP A 71 51.49 -14.81 -48.85
N GLN A 72 52.56 -14.77 -48.05
CA GLN A 72 52.47 -14.77 -46.58
C GLN A 72 51.76 -13.54 -46.02
N LEU A 73 51.98 -12.36 -46.61
CA LEU A 73 51.27 -11.13 -46.22
C LEU A 73 49.78 -11.21 -46.55
N ILE A 74 49.43 -11.74 -47.72
CA ILE A 74 48.03 -11.93 -48.12
C ILE A 74 47.33 -12.90 -47.16
N GLN A 75 47.96 -14.03 -46.83
CA GLN A 75 47.39 -14.98 -45.87
C GLN A 75 47.22 -14.37 -44.48
N ARG A 76 48.22 -13.60 -43.99
CA ARG A 76 48.10 -12.92 -42.69
C ARG A 76 46.94 -11.93 -42.68
N HIS A 77 46.82 -11.10 -43.71
CA HIS A 77 45.70 -10.17 -43.81
C HIS A 77 44.34 -10.87 -43.87
N GLN A 78 44.23 -11.99 -44.58
CA GLN A 78 43.00 -12.80 -44.60
C GLN A 78 42.66 -13.34 -43.20
N THR A 79 43.63 -13.96 -42.51
CA THR A 79 43.39 -14.47 -41.15
C THR A 79 43.06 -13.37 -40.14
N GLU A 80 43.69 -12.20 -40.25
CA GLU A 80 43.36 -11.05 -39.41
C GLU A 80 41.94 -10.55 -39.69
N GLN A 81 41.54 -10.45 -40.95
CA GLN A 81 40.18 -10.08 -41.33
C GLN A 81 39.15 -11.06 -40.76
N GLU A 82 39.36 -12.37 -40.89
CA GLU A 82 38.49 -13.39 -40.30
C GLU A 82 38.39 -13.25 -38.77
N HIS A 83 39.51 -12.98 -38.08
CA HIS A 83 39.52 -12.73 -36.64
C HIS A 83 38.80 -11.43 -36.25
N TYR A 84 38.87 -10.39 -37.09
CA TYR A 84 38.13 -9.16 -36.89
C TYR A 84 36.63 -9.37 -37.08
N GLU A 85 36.24 -10.05 -38.16
CA GLU A 85 34.83 -10.38 -38.44
C GLU A 85 34.22 -11.24 -37.34
N LYS A 86 34.96 -12.25 -36.85
CA LYS A 86 34.51 -13.09 -35.75
C LYS A 86 34.29 -12.29 -34.45
N ARG A 87 35.23 -11.41 -34.09
CA ARG A 87 35.07 -10.52 -32.92
C ARG A 87 33.90 -9.56 -33.09
N LEU A 88 33.70 -9.03 -34.30
CA LEU A 88 32.60 -8.13 -34.60
C LEU A 88 31.26 -8.86 -34.45
N ALA A 89 31.16 -10.09 -34.96
CA ALA A 89 29.97 -10.93 -34.84
C ALA A 89 29.66 -11.28 -33.38
N GLU A 90 30.66 -11.68 -32.58
CA GLU A 90 30.52 -11.93 -31.14
C GLU A 90 30.03 -10.68 -30.39
N MET A 91 30.57 -9.50 -30.73
CA MET A 91 30.17 -8.23 -30.13
C MET A 91 28.74 -7.84 -30.52
N MET A 92 28.36 -8.00 -31.79
CA MET A 92 26.99 -7.77 -32.26
C MET A 92 25.98 -8.70 -31.57
N GLN A 93 26.36 -9.97 -31.38
CA GLN A 93 25.50 -10.93 -30.70
C GLN A 93 25.34 -10.59 -29.20
N SER A 94 26.41 -10.17 -28.53
CA SER A 94 26.36 -9.67 -27.15
C SER A 94 25.44 -8.44 -27.00
N VAL A 95 25.49 -7.50 -27.96
CA VAL A 95 24.58 -6.34 -27.97
C VAL A 95 23.13 -6.77 -28.16
N ALA A 96 22.85 -7.69 -29.09
CA ALA A 96 21.50 -8.19 -29.32
C ALA A 96 20.93 -8.92 -28.09
N ASP A 97 21.75 -9.72 -27.40
CA ASP A 97 21.36 -10.39 -26.16
C ASP A 97 21.09 -9.38 -25.04
N ALA A 98 21.91 -8.33 -24.93
CA ALA A 98 21.71 -7.24 -23.98
C ALA A 98 20.41 -6.46 -24.25
N GLU A 99 20.11 -6.15 -25.51
CA GLU A 99 18.85 -5.50 -25.92
C GLU A 99 17.64 -6.35 -25.56
N LYS A 100 17.69 -7.65 -25.84
CA LYS A 100 16.62 -8.59 -25.48
C LYS A 100 16.39 -8.65 -23.97
N ASN A 101 17.47 -8.68 -23.20
CA ASN A 101 17.39 -8.66 -21.73
C ASN A 101 16.84 -7.33 -21.20
N MET A 102 17.23 -6.20 -21.79
CA MET A 102 16.68 -4.90 -21.44
C MET A 102 15.19 -4.81 -21.72
N GLU A 103 14.72 -5.37 -22.83
CA GLU A 103 13.29 -5.38 -23.18
C GLU A 103 12.48 -6.26 -22.22
N ALA A 104 12.99 -7.45 -21.86
CA ALA A 104 12.37 -8.30 -20.86
C ALA A 104 12.28 -7.62 -19.48
N LEU A 105 13.34 -6.92 -19.06
CA LEU A 105 13.36 -6.15 -17.81
C LEU A 105 12.39 -4.97 -17.86
N ARG A 106 12.28 -4.27 -18.99
CA ARG A 106 11.29 -3.19 -19.18
C ARG A 106 9.87 -3.71 -19.04
N ASP A 107 9.56 -4.83 -19.68
CA ASP A 107 8.24 -5.45 -19.55
C ASP A 107 7.97 -5.89 -18.11
N GLU A 108 8.95 -6.48 -17.43
CA GLU A 108 8.82 -6.87 -16.03
C GLU A 108 8.58 -5.67 -15.11
N LEU A 109 9.26 -4.54 -15.33
CA LEU A 109 9.06 -3.30 -14.60
C LEU A 109 7.69 -2.65 -14.88
N GLN A 110 7.11 -2.86 -16.06
CA GLN A 110 5.79 -2.32 -16.40
C GLN A 110 4.62 -3.18 -15.89
N LYS A 111 4.82 -4.47 -15.62
CA LYS A 111 3.76 -5.37 -15.12
C LYS A 111 3.03 -4.84 -13.88
N PRO A 112 3.71 -4.36 -12.81
CA PRO A 112 3.02 -3.83 -11.64
C PRO A 112 2.13 -2.62 -11.94
N ILE A 113 2.60 -1.73 -12.83
CA ILE A 113 1.87 -0.53 -13.24
C ILE A 113 0.60 -0.93 -13.99
N ARG A 114 0.73 -1.78 -15.03
CA ARG A 114 -0.41 -2.29 -15.80
C ARG A 114 -1.42 -3.04 -14.93
N ASN A 115 -0.93 -3.85 -13.98
CA ASN A 115 -1.78 -4.57 -13.03
C ASN A 115 -2.54 -3.61 -12.13
N ARG A 116 -1.89 -2.55 -11.61
CA ARG A 116 -2.56 -1.54 -10.80
C ARG A 116 -3.60 -0.77 -11.61
N GLU A 117 -3.25 -0.33 -12.83
CA GLU A 117 -4.19 0.35 -13.73
C GLU A 117 -5.43 -0.50 -14.01
N ALA A 118 -5.26 -1.81 -14.24
CA ALA A 118 -6.39 -2.73 -14.42
C ALA A 118 -7.30 -2.78 -13.17
N LYS A 119 -6.72 -2.82 -11.96
CA LYS A 119 -7.48 -2.81 -10.69
C LYS A 119 -8.19 -1.47 -10.46
N VAL A 120 -7.53 -0.35 -10.76
CA VAL A 120 -8.12 0.99 -10.68
C VAL A 120 -9.29 1.12 -11.65
N ASN A 121 -9.10 0.70 -12.90
CA ASN A 121 -10.17 0.71 -13.91
C ASN A 121 -11.35 -0.17 -13.51
N PHE A 122 -11.09 -1.33 -12.88
CA PHE A 122 -12.15 -2.16 -12.33
C PHE A 122 -12.96 -1.41 -11.25
N VAL A 123 -12.30 -0.79 -10.26
CA VAL A 123 -13.00 -0.07 -9.18
C VAL A 123 -13.75 1.14 -9.71
N ASN A 124 -13.14 1.94 -10.57
CA ASN A 124 -13.80 3.09 -11.21
C ASN A 124 -15.02 2.64 -12.05
N GLY A 125 -14.97 1.42 -12.63
CA GLY A 125 -16.10 0.83 -13.35
C GLY A 125 -17.30 0.43 -12.48
N LEU A 126 -17.14 0.34 -11.15
CA LEU A 126 -18.23 0.01 -10.23
C LEU A 126 -19.25 1.15 -10.08
N ASN A 127 -18.88 2.38 -10.44
CA ASN A 127 -19.72 3.59 -10.31
C ASN A 127 -20.36 3.70 -8.91
N LEU A 128 -19.55 3.61 -7.86
CA LEU A 128 -20.03 3.65 -6.48
C LEU A 128 -20.58 5.05 -6.16
N VAL A 129 -21.90 5.12 -5.97
CA VAL A 129 -22.60 6.34 -5.56
C VAL A 129 -22.62 6.43 -4.05
N ILE A 130 -22.03 7.48 -3.52
CA ILE A 130 -21.99 7.71 -2.08
C ILE A 130 -23.30 8.35 -1.65
N LYS A 131 -24.06 7.63 -0.81
CA LYS A 131 -25.32 8.11 -0.24
C LYS A 131 -25.12 8.44 1.24
N GLN A 132 -25.76 9.50 1.70
CA GLN A 132 -25.90 9.79 3.13
C GLN A 132 -27.25 9.28 3.63
N THR A 133 -27.28 8.73 4.83
CA THR A 133 -28.50 8.22 5.49
C THR A 133 -28.77 8.98 6.77
N ASP A 134 -30.03 8.98 7.23
CA ASP A 134 -30.42 9.60 8.49
C ASP A 134 -30.14 8.72 9.72
N LYS A 135 -29.60 7.51 9.50
CA LYS A 135 -29.35 6.55 10.56
C LYS A 135 -28.13 6.92 11.40
N LEU A 136 -28.11 6.41 12.63
CA LEU A 136 -26.99 6.53 13.55
C LEU A 136 -26.14 5.27 13.54
N LEU A 137 -24.82 5.42 13.42
CA LEU A 137 -23.90 4.29 13.47
C LEU A 137 -23.48 3.99 14.91
N LEU A 138 -23.67 2.75 15.37
CA LEU A 138 -23.13 2.29 16.65
C LEU A 138 -21.80 1.58 16.39
N VAL A 139 -20.69 2.17 16.81
CA VAL A 139 -19.36 1.59 16.59
C VAL A 139 -18.70 1.26 17.91
N GLY A 140 -18.18 0.05 18.01
CA GLY A 140 -17.23 -0.26 19.07
C GLY A 140 -16.91 -1.75 19.15
N PRO A 141 -15.87 -2.10 19.93
CA PRO A 141 -15.47 -3.48 20.13
C PRO A 141 -16.60 -4.37 20.65
N LYS A 142 -16.39 -5.68 20.52
CA LYS A 142 -17.28 -6.69 21.08
C LYS A 142 -17.41 -6.53 22.60
N GLY A 143 -18.62 -6.72 23.12
CA GLY A 143 -18.88 -6.70 24.56
C GLY A 143 -18.87 -5.30 25.20
N MET A 144 -18.71 -4.22 24.41
CA MET A 144 -18.73 -2.84 24.92
C MET A 144 -20.13 -2.31 25.25
N GLY A 145 -21.16 -3.16 25.16
CA GLY A 145 -22.52 -2.81 25.56
C GLY A 145 -23.39 -2.17 24.48
N LYS A 146 -23.05 -2.27 23.18
CA LYS A 146 -23.90 -1.80 22.07
C LYS A 146 -25.33 -2.36 22.14
N SER A 147 -25.47 -3.68 22.20
CA SER A 147 -26.76 -4.35 22.30
C SER A 147 -27.47 -4.03 23.63
N THR A 148 -26.71 -3.88 24.73
CA THR A 148 -27.28 -3.44 26.02
C THR A 148 -27.84 -2.03 25.94
N PHE A 149 -27.12 -1.11 25.30
CA PHE A 149 -27.57 0.26 25.07
C PHE A 149 -28.83 0.31 24.20
N MET A 150 -28.87 -0.47 23.12
CA MET A 150 -30.07 -0.59 22.28
C MET A 150 -31.27 -1.15 23.04
N TRP A 151 -31.06 -2.13 23.92
CA TRP A 151 -32.10 -2.63 24.80
C TRP A 151 -32.57 -1.57 25.81
N LEU A 152 -31.65 -0.79 26.38
CA LEU A 152 -32.00 0.34 27.27
C LEU A 152 -32.82 1.41 26.53
N LEU A 153 -32.54 1.63 25.25
CA LEU A 153 -33.33 2.52 24.38
C LEU A 153 -34.70 1.95 23.96
N GLY A 154 -35.04 0.70 24.31
CA GLY A 154 -36.26 0.05 23.83
C GLY A 154 -36.21 -0.31 22.33
N GLN A 155 -35.03 -0.24 21.70
CA GLN A 155 -34.83 -0.43 20.26
C GLN A 155 -34.24 -1.81 19.91
N GLY A 156 -34.16 -2.72 20.88
CA GLY A 156 -33.59 -4.05 20.70
C GLY A 156 -34.00 -5.04 21.78
N GLU A 157 -33.78 -6.32 21.50
CA GLU A 157 -34.05 -7.40 22.46
C GLU A 157 -33.06 -7.36 23.64
N LYS A 158 -33.50 -7.89 24.78
CA LYS A 158 -32.63 -8.06 25.95
C LYS A 158 -31.44 -8.95 25.57
N PRO A 159 -30.19 -8.47 25.70
CA PRO A 159 -29.03 -9.29 25.40
C PRO A 159 -28.99 -10.48 26.35
N LYS A 160 -28.74 -11.67 25.79
CA LYS A 160 -28.33 -12.82 26.60
C LYS A 160 -26.85 -12.66 26.89
N GLN A 161 -26.37 -13.09 28.07
CA GLN A 161 -24.93 -13.14 28.35
C GLN A 161 -24.28 -14.08 27.32
N SER A 162 -23.77 -13.52 26.22
CA SER A 162 -23.07 -14.27 25.19
C SER A 162 -21.58 -14.02 25.32
N TYR A 163 -20.86 -15.03 25.81
CA TYR A 163 -19.40 -15.08 25.73
C TYR A 163 -18.91 -15.43 24.31
N SER A 164 -19.80 -15.87 23.42
CA SER A 164 -19.47 -16.26 22.05
C SER A 164 -19.03 -15.07 21.20
N ASP A 165 -18.13 -15.31 20.24
CA ASP A 165 -17.73 -14.40 19.15
C ASP A 165 -18.92 -14.11 18.22
N GLY A 166 -19.88 -13.36 18.74
CA GLY A 166 -20.93 -12.72 17.96
C GLY A 166 -20.39 -11.43 17.39
N THR A 167 -19.50 -11.52 16.40
CA THR A 167 -19.36 -10.42 15.45
C THR A 167 -20.69 -10.39 14.69
N VAL A 168 -21.64 -9.60 15.18
CA VAL A 168 -22.96 -9.46 14.56
C VAL A 168 -22.78 -8.61 13.30
N GLU A 169 -23.43 -9.01 12.21
CA GLU A 169 -23.42 -8.29 10.95
C GLU A 169 -23.86 -6.82 11.13
N ILE A 170 -23.60 -5.99 10.12
CA ILE A 170 -24.24 -4.69 10.05
C ILE A 170 -25.74 -4.91 9.91
N LEU A 171 -26.45 -4.83 11.04
CA LEU A 171 -27.89 -4.92 11.10
C LEU A 171 -28.45 -3.51 10.94
N GLN A 172 -29.15 -3.32 9.84
CA GLN A 172 -29.95 -2.12 9.64
C GLN A 172 -31.22 -2.24 10.46
N LEU A 173 -31.27 -1.49 11.56
CA LEU A 173 -32.48 -1.24 12.33
C LEU A 173 -33.15 0.02 11.80
N ASP A 174 -34.35 0.32 12.31
CA ASP A 174 -35.15 1.45 11.83
C ASP A 174 -34.37 2.77 11.88
N HIS A 175 -33.79 3.09 13.04
CA HIS A 175 -33.03 4.33 13.27
C HIS A 175 -31.52 4.15 13.41
N PHE A 176 -31.05 2.90 13.55
CA PHE A 176 -29.66 2.59 13.89
C PHE A 176 -29.02 1.64 12.88
N VAL A 177 -27.71 1.74 12.76
CA VAL A 177 -26.85 0.81 12.04
C VAL A 177 -25.85 0.30 13.07
N ASP A 178 -25.93 -0.97 13.45
CA ASP A 178 -24.93 -1.56 14.36
C ASP A 178 -23.68 -1.96 13.57
N SER A 179 -22.49 -1.65 14.07
CA SER A 179 -21.25 -2.05 13.41
C SER A 179 -20.85 -3.47 13.80
N ILE A 180 -20.23 -4.14 12.83
CA ILE A 180 -19.44 -5.35 13.09
C ILE A 180 -18.37 -5.00 14.14
N GLY A 181 -18.25 -5.84 15.17
CA GLY A 181 -17.34 -5.63 16.29
C GLY A 181 -15.90 -5.49 15.82
N LEU A 182 -15.40 -4.26 15.80
CA LEU A 182 -14.01 -3.97 15.42
C LEU A 182 -13.08 -4.71 16.38
N ILE A 183 -12.19 -5.53 15.84
CA ILE A 183 -11.14 -6.24 16.60
C ILE A 183 -10.01 -5.23 16.84
N GLY A 184 -10.34 -4.18 17.61
CA GLY A 184 -9.47 -3.02 17.82
C GLY A 184 -9.77 -1.86 16.88
N TRP A 185 -9.19 -0.70 17.19
CA TRP A 185 -9.41 0.55 16.46
C TRP A 185 -8.30 0.81 15.44
N SER A 186 -7.79 -0.22 14.76
CA SER A 186 -6.72 -0.03 13.77
C SER A 186 -7.22 0.72 12.54
N LEU A 187 -6.30 1.35 11.80
CA LEU A 187 -6.64 2.04 10.55
C LEU A 187 -7.28 1.09 9.51
N GLU A 188 -6.80 -0.16 9.41
CA GLU A 188 -7.38 -1.15 8.50
C GLU A 188 -8.84 -1.47 8.84
N GLU A 189 -9.15 -1.70 10.12
CA GLU A 189 -10.51 -1.99 10.57
C GLU A 189 -11.47 -0.83 10.28
N LEU A 190 -10.99 0.41 10.49
CA LEU A 190 -11.77 1.60 10.16
C LEU A 190 -11.99 1.75 8.66
N VAL A 191 -10.98 1.50 7.83
CA VAL A 191 -11.13 1.56 6.37
C VAL A 191 -12.09 0.47 5.88
N LYS A 192 -12.06 -0.74 6.44
CA LYS A 192 -13.06 -1.77 6.13
C LYS A 192 -14.48 -1.30 6.49
N LEU A 193 -14.66 -0.67 7.65
CA LEU A 193 -15.93 -0.07 8.03
C LEU A 193 -16.38 1.01 7.02
N LEU A 194 -15.45 1.87 6.57
CA LEU A 194 -15.73 2.86 5.52
C LEU A 194 -16.20 2.20 4.21
N VAL A 195 -15.59 1.10 3.79
CA VAL A 195 -16.03 0.35 2.60
C VAL A 195 -17.49 -0.08 2.76
N LEU A 196 -17.85 -0.69 3.88
CA LEU A 196 -19.22 -1.11 4.12
C LEU A 196 -20.20 0.07 4.15
N MET A 197 -19.81 1.20 4.73
CA MET A 197 -20.62 2.43 4.72
C MET A 197 -20.79 3.02 3.31
N ILE A 198 -19.82 2.88 2.41
CA ILE A 198 -19.99 3.32 1.02
C ILE A 198 -21.08 2.49 0.31
N TYR A 199 -21.13 1.19 0.57
CA TYR A 199 -22.15 0.31 -0.01
C TYR A 199 -23.53 0.47 0.63
N ASP A 200 -23.60 0.59 1.96
CA ASP A 200 -24.85 0.66 2.71
C ASP A 200 -25.40 2.09 2.86
N GLY A 201 -24.57 3.09 2.62
CA GLY A 201 -24.84 4.50 2.86
C GLY A 201 -24.15 5.00 4.14
N ILE A 202 -23.51 6.16 4.04
CA ILE A 202 -22.80 6.80 5.12
C ILE A 202 -23.81 7.31 6.15
N PRO A 203 -23.73 6.86 7.41
CA PRO A 203 -24.61 7.31 8.49
C PRO A 203 -24.48 8.80 8.76
N GLY A 204 -25.54 9.41 9.28
CA GLY A 204 -25.55 10.85 9.49
C GLY A 204 -24.82 11.29 10.76
N ASP A 205 -24.70 10.41 11.76
CA ASP A 205 -23.88 10.62 12.97
C ASP A 205 -23.39 9.25 13.49
N ILE A 206 -22.49 9.27 14.47
CA ILE A 206 -21.83 8.09 15.02
C ILE A 206 -21.83 8.13 16.55
N ILE A 207 -22.22 7.00 17.14
CA ILE A 207 -22.13 6.71 18.56
C ILE A 207 -20.98 5.72 18.75
N LEU A 208 -19.96 6.15 19.47
CA LEU A 208 -18.77 5.38 19.76
C LEU A 208 -18.87 4.76 21.16
N PHE A 209 -18.71 3.43 21.20
CA PHE A 209 -18.66 2.67 22.44
C PHE A 209 -17.21 2.43 22.82
N GLY A 210 -16.85 2.91 24.01
CA GLY A 210 -15.50 2.81 24.54
C GLY A 210 -15.45 2.23 25.94
N ASN A 211 -14.22 1.90 26.33
CA ASN A 211 -13.79 1.67 27.71
C ASN A 211 -12.64 2.65 28.01
N ASP A 212 -11.90 2.43 29.10
CA ASP A 212 -10.85 3.29 29.67
C ASP A 212 -9.81 3.88 28.68
N ARG A 213 -9.73 3.39 27.43
CA ARG A 213 -8.84 3.90 26.37
C ARG A 213 -9.59 4.38 25.13
N ILE A 214 -10.36 5.45 25.28
CA ILE A 214 -11.09 6.06 24.18
C ILE A 214 -10.24 7.00 23.30
N ASP A 215 -9.07 7.39 23.80
CA ASP A 215 -8.09 8.25 23.13
C ASP A 215 -7.63 7.69 21.78
N VAL A 216 -7.36 6.37 21.71
CA VAL A 216 -6.96 5.68 20.48
C VAL A 216 -8.07 5.72 19.42
N PRO A 217 -9.32 5.28 19.69
CA PRO A 217 -10.45 5.42 18.78
C PRO A 217 -10.62 6.85 18.26
N LEU A 218 -10.61 7.84 19.16
CA LEU A 218 -10.84 9.25 18.80
C LEU A 218 -9.71 9.80 17.92
N THR A 219 -8.47 9.40 18.19
CA THR A 219 -7.32 9.78 17.36
C THR A 219 -7.47 9.21 15.95
N ASN A 220 -7.82 7.94 15.82
CA ASN A 220 -7.90 7.29 14.52
C ASN A 220 -9.12 7.75 13.71
N LEU A 221 -10.24 8.04 14.35
CA LEU A 221 -11.37 8.72 13.70
C LEU A 221 -11.00 10.12 13.23
N GLY A 222 -10.28 10.89 14.05
CA GLY A 222 -9.77 12.20 13.67
C GLY A 222 -8.83 12.16 12.45
N LEU A 223 -8.00 11.13 12.33
CA LEU A 223 -7.16 10.91 11.13
C LEU A 223 -7.98 10.66 9.85
N LEU A 224 -9.20 10.12 9.98
CA LEU A 224 -10.14 9.95 8.87
C LEU A 224 -11.03 11.18 8.67
N GLY A 225 -10.78 12.27 9.41
CA GLY A 225 -11.59 13.48 9.42
C GLY A 225 -12.96 13.31 10.09
N ILE A 226 -13.18 12.20 10.80
CA ILE A 226 -14.40 11.95 11.57
C ILE A 226 -14.25 12.58 12.94
N ASN A 227 -14.94 13.68 13.17
CA ASN A 227 -14.76 14.48 14.39
C ASN A 227 -16.00 14.46 15.29
N THR A 228 -15.75 14.68 16.59
CA THR A 228 -16.78 14.90 17.62
C THR A 228 -17.89 13.83 17.70
N PRO A 229 -17.56 12.52 17.74
CA PRO A 229 -18.57 11.48 17.90
C PRO A 229 -19.36 11.65 19.21
N MET A 230 -20.58 11.11 19.23
CA MET A 230 -21.25 10.85 20.50
C MET A 230 -20.60 9.62 21.15
N ILE A 231 -20.49 9.60 22.48
CA ILE A 231 -19.70 8.59 23.18
C ILE A 231 -20.53 7.95 24.28
N VAL A 232 -20.47 6.63 24.36
CA VAL A 232 -21.04 5.83 25.44
C VAL A 232 -19.94 4.99 26.09
N MET A 233 -19.75 5.17 27.41
CA MET A 233 -18.82 4.36 28.21
C MET A 233 -19.61 3.45 29.15
N MET A 234 -19.85 2.21 28.72
CA MET A 234 -20.59 1.21 29.50
C MET A 234 -19.64 0.50 30.48
N ASN A 235 -20.09 0.32 31.72
CA ASN A 235 -19.36 -0.46 32.70
C ASN A 235 -19.44 -1.96 32.32
N SER A 236 -18.29 -2.62 32.17
CA SER A 236 -18.20 -4.06 31.87
C SER A 236 -18.89 -4.95 32.92
N THR A 237 -19.12 -4.43 34.13
CA THR A 237 -19.80 -5.11 35.23
C THR A 237 -21.31 -4.93 35.23
N PHE A 238 -21.90 -4.27 34.21
CA PHE A 238 -23.35 -4.06 34.09
C PHE A 238 -24.16 -5.30 34.47
N TRP A 239 -23.90 -6.45 33.84
CA TRP A 239 -24.65 -7.69 34.09
C TRP A 239 -24.45 -8.25 35.51
N LYS A 240 -23.27 -8.02 36.12
CA LYS A 240 -23.02 -8.39 37.53
C LYS A 240 -23.82 -7.53 38.50
N ASN A 241 -24.09 -6.28 38.12
CA ASN A 241 -24.88 -5.34 38.90
C ASN A 241 -26.40 -5.47 38.63
N TYR A 242 -26.77 -6.06 37.49
CA TYR A 242 -28.16 -6.23 37.07
C TYR A 242 -28.80 -7.53 37.62
N GLU A 243 -28.03 -8.61 37.82
CA GLU A 243 -28.56 -9.89 38.31
C GLU A 243 -28.54 -10.04 39.84
N PRO A 244 -29.58 -10.63 40.47
CA PRO A 244 -29.56 -10.94 41.90
C PRO A 244 -28.58 -12.08 42.22
N LYS A 245 -27.74 -11.91 43.25
CA LYS A 245 -26.96 -13.03 43.81
C LYS A 245 -27.91 -14.09 44.39
N GLN A 246 -27.57 -15.37 44.21
CA GLN A 246 -28.31 -16.55 44.69
C GLN A 246 -28.52 -16.61 46.24
N GLN A 247 -28.04 -15.65 47.01
CA GLN A 247 -28.09 -15.66 48.48
C GLN A 247 -28.54 -14.33 49.11
N GLY A 248 -29.54 -13.68 48.52
CA GLY A 248 -30.41 -12.77 49.29
C GLY A 248 -29.78 -11.45 49.75
N ARG A 249 -29.48 -10.59 48.77
CA ARG A 249 -29.79 -9.15 48.74
C ARG A 249 -29.29 -8.63 47.40
N ALA A 250 -30.21 -8.33 46.49
CA ALA A 250 -29.89 -7.72 45.20
C ALA A 250 -29.52 -6.25 45.43
N LYS A 251 -28.40 -5.78 44.86
CA LYS A 251 -28.38 -4.41 44.38
C LYS A 251 -29.04 -4.49 43.01
N THR A 252 -30.35 -4.30 42.94
CA THR A 252 -31.05 -4.16 41.67
C THR A 252 -30.60 -2.84 41.06
N ILE A 253 -30.15 -2.84 39.80
CA ILE A 253 -30.27 -1.64 38.97
C ILE A 253 -31.75 -1.54 38.65
N HIS A 254 -32.46 -0.53 39.16
CA HIS A 254 -33.89 -0.42 38.87
C HIS A 254 -34.07 0.12 37.46
N LEU A 255 -34.87 -0.58 36.66
CA LEU A 255 -35.23 -0.16 35.32
C LEU A 255 -36.74 0.03 35.28
N GLU A 256 -37.17 1.20 34.84
CA GLU A 256 -38.58 1.52 34.60
C GLU A 256 -38.76 1.86 33.12
N ASP A 257 -39.86 1.40 32.54
CA ASP A 257 -40.21 1.77 31.16
C ASP A 257 -40.88 3.15 31.17
N ASP A 258 -40.39 4.07 30.34
CA ASP A 258 -41.08 5.34 30.12
C ASP A 258 -42.27 5.18 29.17
N SER A 259 -42.99 6.28 28.90
CA SER A 259 -44.17 6.28 28.02
C SER A 259 -43.90 5.87 26.58
N PHE A 260 -42.63 5.81 26.17
CA PHE A 260 -42.18 5.40 24.84
C PHE A 260 -41.55 4.01 24.84
N GLY A 261 -41.57 3.30 25.99
CA GLY A 261 -40.97 1.97 26.13
C GLY A 261 -39.45 1.99 26.27
N VAL A 262 -38.84 3.17 26.48
CA VAL A 262 -37.41 3.28 26.78
C VAL A 262 -37.19 2.89 28.23
N LYS A 263 -36.20 2.04 28.49
CA LYS A 263 -35.84 1.59 29.84
C LYS A 263 -34.94 2.62 30.49
N ARG A 264 -35.45 3.29 31.52
CA ARG A 264 -34.74 4.29 32.31
C ARG A 264 -34.17 3.66 33.58
N VAL A 265 -32.89 3.90 33.84
CA VAL A 265 -32.26 3.54 35.11
C VAL A 265 -32.72 4.48 36.22
N THR A 266 -33.28 3.93 37.29
CA THR A 266 -33.70 4.64 38.50
C THR A 266 -33.20 3.93 39.76
N PRO A 267 -33.01 4.65 40.89
CA PRO A 267 -32.76 6.09 40.95
C PRO A 267 -31.48 6.46 40.16
N GLU A 268 -31.24 7.75 39.88
CA GLU A 268 -30.05 8.21 39.11
C GLU A 268 -28.70 7.72 39.67
N LEU A 269 -28.63 7.45 40.97
CA LEU A 269 -27.45 6.85 41.61
C LEU A 269 -27.10 5.45 41.07
N ASP A 270 -28.05 4.74 40.45
CA ASP A 270 -27.79 3.48 39.78
C ASP A 270 -27.13 3.68 38.41
N LEU A 271 -27.12 4.91 37.86
CA LEU A 271 -26.49 5.22 36.58
C LEU A 271 -24.97 5.01 36.63
N GLU A 272 -24.32 5.33 37.75
CA GLU A 272 -22.89 5.06 38.01
C GLU A 272 -22.55 3.54 38.01
N LYS A 273 -23.56 2.68 38.15
CA LYS A 273 -23.39 1.21 38.07
C LYS A 273 -23.52 0.69 36.63
N VAL A 274 -24.01 1.52 35.72
CA VAL A 274 -24.24 1.22 34.30
C VAL A 274 -23.17 1.88 33.42
N TYR A 275 -22.83 3.13 33.71
CA TYR A 275 -21.86 3.92 32.96
C TYR A 275 -20.65 4.29 33.80
N ASP A 276 -19.54 4.51 33.13
CA ASP A 276 -18.32 5.06 33.74
C ASP A 276 -18.39 6.59 33.73
N MET A 277 -18.91 7.17 34.82
CA MET A 277 -19.10 8.62 34.92
C MET A 277 -17.79 9.40 35.05
N ASP A 278 -16.74 8.78 35.62
CA ASP A 278 -15.42 9.40 35.68
C ASP A 278 -14.84 9.58 34.27
N ALA A 279 -14.99 8.55 33.42
CA ALA A 279 -14.60 8.64 32.02
C ALA A 279 -15.39 9.73 31.26
N TYR A 280 -16.67 9.93 31.57
CA TYR A 280 -17.47 10.99 30.95
C TYR A 280 -16.90 12.38 31.25
N GLU A 281 -16.56 12.63 32.52
CA GLU A 281 -15.96 13.90 32.93
C GLU A 281 -14.60 14.13 32.27
N ASP A 282 -13.80 13.07 32.10
CA ASP A 282 -12.53 13.18 31.38
C ASP A 282 -12.75 13.46 29.89
N ILE A 283 -13.69 12.77 29.23
CA ILE A 283 -14.04 13.04 27.82
C ILE A 283 -14.51 14.49 27.63
N LYS A 284 -15.36 15.01 28.53
CA LYS A 284 -15.79 16.42 28.49
C LYS A 284 -14.59 17.36 28.53
N LYS A 285 -13.61 17.09 29.40
CA LYS A 285 -12.36 17.89 29.48
C LYS A 285 -11.51 17.77 28.23
N PHE A 286 -11.45 16.59 27.60
CA PHE A 286 -10.71 16.37 26.35
C PHE A 286 -11.35 17.09 25.15
N GLY A 287 -12.66 17.38 25.20
CA GLY A 287 -13.37 18.14 24.17
C GLY A 287 -13.45 17.45 22.80
N ARG A 288 -13.19 16.15 22.73
CA ARG A 288 -13.15 15.37 21.47
C ARG A 288 -14.35 14.46 21.25
N GLY A 289 -15.42 14.64 22.01
CA GLY A 289 -16.69 13.94 21.81
C GLY A 289 -17.73 14.38 22.82
N PHE A 290 -18.94 13.88 22.64
CA PHE A 290 -20.09 14.25 23.45
C PHE A 290 -20.56 13.02 24.21
N PRO A 291 -20.31 12.95 25.53
CA PRO A 291 -20.79 11.81 26.30
C PRO A 291 -22.31 11.83 26.36
N ILE A 292 -22.91 10.66 26.12
CA ILE A 292 -24.35 10.45 26.14
C ILE A 292 -24.70 9.13 26.84
N THR A 293 -25.89 9.08 27.41
CA THR A 293 -26.48 7.93 28.07
C THR A 293 -27.80 7.56 27.39
N HIS A 294 -28.39 6.44 27.81
CA HIS A 294 -29.77 6.10 27.40
C HIS A 294 -30.81 7.07 27.98
N HIS A 295 -30.43 7.96 28.91
CA HIS A 295 -31.34 8.98 29.43
C HIS A 295 -31.50 10.19 28.50
N ASP A 296 -30.55 10.40 27.59
CA ASP A 296 -30.55 11.56 26.72
C ASP A 296 -31.55 11.42 25.56
N ASP A 297 -32.14 12.55 25.14
CA ASP A 297 -32.88 12.62 23.88
C ASP A 297 -31.90 12.63 22.70
N ILE A 298 -31.55 11.43 22.23
CA ILE A 298 -30.58 11.23 21.15
C ILE A 298 -31.03 11.95 19.87
N GLN A 299 -32.32 11.94 19.54
CA GLN A 299 -32.82 12.59 18.34
C GLN A 299 -32.67 14.11 18.45
N GLY A 300 -33.11 14.69 19.57
CA GLY A 300 -32.91 16.11 19.86
C GLY A 300 -31.45 16.53 19.84
N LEU A 301 -30.56 15.72 20.43
CA LEU A 301 -29.11 15.97 20.42
C LEU A 301 -28.52 15.97 19.01
N VAL A 302 -28.90 15.00 18.17
CA VAL A 302 -28.42 14.92 16.78
C VAL A 302 -28.91 16.12 15.97
N MET A 303 -30.17 16.50 16.12
CA MET A 303 -30.73 17.70 15.47
C MET A 303 -30.00 18.96 15.93
N ASP A 304 -29.85 19.16 17.24
CA ASP A 304 -29.15 20.32 17.80
C ASP A 304 -27.69 20.42 17.33
N ARG A 305 -26.98 19.28 17.28
CA ARG A 305 -25.60 19.22 16.77
C ARG A 305 -25.53 19.65 15.31
N ARG A 306 -26.44 19.18 14.47
CA ARG A 306 -26.45 19.50 13.03
C ARG A 306 -26.90 20.93 12.75
N ASP A 307 -27.97 21.38 13.41
CA ASP A 307 -28.64 22.64 13.10
C ASP A 307 -28.02 23.83 13.81
N LYS A 308 -27.64 23.68 15.09
CA LYS A 308 -27.11 24.78 15.91
C LYS A 308 -25.59 24.80 15.93
N ALA A 309 -24.96 23.65 16.12
CA ALA A 309 -23.50 23.56 16.25
C ALA A 309 -22.79 23.33 14.90
N ASN A 310 -23.53 23.08 13.82
CA ASN A 310 -23.02 22.73 12.49
C ASN A 310 -21.99 21.56 12.52
N ILE A 311 -22.21 20.60 13.42
CA ILE A 311 -21.36 19.42 13.57
C ILE A 311 -21.85 18.35 12.59
N ARG A 312 -20.98 17.97 11.64
CA ARG A 312 -21.25 16.92 10.65
C ARG A 312 -20.05 15.96 10.61
N PRO A 313 -20.07 14.87 11.40
CA PRO A 313 -18.88 14.04 11.63
C PRO A 313 -18.25 13.50 10.34
N PHE A 314 -19.05 13.15 9.34
CA PHE A 314 -18.56 12.57 8.09
C PHE A 314 -18.38 13.60 6.96
N HIS A 315 -18.57 14.90 7.21
CA HIS A 315 -18.57 15.90 6.13
C HIS A 315 -17.23 15.98 5.39
N PHE A 316 -16.11 15.98 6.12
CA PHE A 316 -14.79 15.97 5.49
C PHE A 316 -14.60 14.74 4.60
N LEU A 317 -15.02 13.56 5.07
CA LEU A 317 -14.95 12.32 4.31
C LEU A 317 -15.83 12.41 3.05
N LEU A 318 -17.05 12.94 3.17
CA LEU A 318 -17.95 13.15 2.04
C LEU A 318 -17.37 14.13 1.02
N ASP A 319 -16.74 15.21 1.46
CA ASP A 319 -16.10 16.20 0.59
C ASP A 319 -14.89 15.60 -0.13
N LEU A 320 -14.07 14.81 0.59
CA LEU A 320 -12.91 14.11 0.04
C LEU A 320 -13.30 13.08 -1.02
N LEU A 321 -14.34 12.30 -0.75
CA LEU A 321 -14.79 11.24 -1.67
C LEU A 321 -15.71 11.77 -2.78
N GLY A 322 -16.32 12.94 -2.59
CA GLY A 322 -17.29 13.53 -3.49
C GLY A 322 -18.62 12.76 -3.54
N THR A 323 -19.42 13.04 -4.57
CA THR A 323 -20.68 12.34 -4.83
C THR A 323 -20.49 10.95 -5.44
N THR A 324 -19.35 10.75 -6.13
CA THR A 324 -18.95 9.50 -6.76
C THR A 324 -17.49 9.22 -6.43
N PHE A 325 -17.20 8.01 -5.95
CA PHE A 325 -15.83 7.62 -5.62
C PHE A 325 -15.04 7.26 -6.88
N ASN A 326 -13.97 8.00 -7.18
CA ASN A 326 -13.05 7.73 -8.28
C ASN A 326 -11.60 7.72 -7.79
N VAL A 327 -10.79 6.83 -8.37
CA VAL A 327 -9.38 6.63 -7.99
C VAL A 327 -8.48 7.05 -9.13
N SER A 328 -7.42 7.81 -8.84
CA SER A 328 -6.43 8.16 -9.86
C SER A 328 -5.58 6.95 -10.26
N ALA A 329 -5.30 6.85 -11.56
CA ALA A 329 -4.36 5.89 -12.12
C ALA A 329 -2.90 6.16 -11.67
N THR A 330 -2.58 7.37 -11.22
CA THR A 330 -1.24 7.71 -10.72
C THR A 330 -1.18 7.63 -9.19
N GLU A 331 -0.27 6.81 -8.64
CA GLU A 331 -0.13 6.62 -7.19
C GLU A 331 0.16 7.92 -6.44
N ASN A 332 1.02 8.78 -7.00
CA ASN A 332 1.43 10.04 -6.37
C ASN A 332 0.31 11.10 -6.33
N ALA A 333 -0.77 10.91 -7.09
CA ALA A 333 -1.91 11.82 -7.07
C ALA A 333 -2.97 11.42 -6.04
N ASN A 334 -2.89 10.19 -5.50
CA ASN A 334 -3.83 9.73 -4.48
C ASN A 334 -3.32 10.09 -3.09
N GLU A 335 -4.21 10.63 -2.27
CA GLU A 335 -3.98 10.68 -0.83
C GLU A 335 -3.92 9.26 -0.26
N HIS A 336 -3.07 9.04 0.75
CA HIS A 336 -2.85 7.71 1.33
C HIS A 336 -4.16 7.03 1.79
N GLY A 337 -5.10 7.80 2.36
CA GLY A 337 -6.40 7.28 2.78
C GLY A 337 -7.27 6.79 1.62
N VAL A 338 -7.29 7.53 0.50
CA VAL A 338 -8.04 7.15 -0.71
C VAL A 338 -7.46 5.88 -1.33
N GLU A 339 -6.13 5.75 -1.36
CA GLU A 339 -5.46 4.54 -1.85
C GLU A 339 -5.77 3.31 -0.98
N MET A 340 -5.78 3.45 0.34
CA MET A 340 -6.17 2.35 1.23
C MET A 340 -7.63 1.93 1.00
N LEU A 341 -8.54 2.91 0.93
CA LEU A 341 -9.95 2.68 0.68
C LEU A 341 -10.18 1.96 -0.65
N PHE A 342 -9.53 2.42 -1.73
CA PHE A 342 -9.51 1.77 -3.04
C PHE A 342 -9.15 0.28 -2.94
N ARG A 343 -8.03 -0.04 -2.27
CA ARG A 343 -7.55 -1.41 -2.17
C ARG A 343 -8.54 -2.31 -1.44
N PHE A 344 -9.15 -1.81 -0.37
CA PHE A 344 -10.16 -2.57 0.37
C PHE A 344 -11.48 -2.71 -0.40
N ILE A 345 -11.89 -1.73 -1.21
CA ILE A 345 -13.02 -1.88 -2.15
C ILE A 345 -12.73 -3.01 -3.14
N TYR A 346 -11.52 -3.05 -3.71
CA TYR A 346 -11.11 -4.12 -4.63
C TYR A 346 -11.13 -5.50 -3.95
N ILE A 347 -10.57 -5.60 -2.74
CA ILE A 347 -10.58 -6.85 -1.96
C ILE A 347 -12.02 -7.29 -1.68
N TYR A 348 -12.89 -6.37 -1.26
CA TYR A 348 -14.29 -6.67 -0.98
C TYR A 348 -14.97 -7.27 -2.21
N GLU A 349 -14.89 -6.58 -3.36
CA GLU A 349 -15.54 -7.02 -4.60
C GLU A 349 -15.00 -8.32 -5.17
N LYS A 350 -13.69 -8.58 -5.04
CA LYS A 350 -13.06 -9.76 -5.63
C LYS A 350 -13.09 -11.00 -4.75
N LYS A 351 -13.00 -10.83 -3.42
CA LYS A 351 -12.82 -11.95 -2.48
C LYS A 351 -14.01 -12.15 -1.55
N PHE A 352 -14.69 -11.09 -1.14
CA PHE A 352 -15.69 -11.13 -0.07
C PHE A 352 -17.06 -10.61 -0.48
N LYS A 353 -17.36 -10.56 -1.78
CA LYS A 353 -18.58 -9.93 -2.30
C LYS A 353 -19.82 -10.52 -1.60
N GLY A 354 -20.55 -9.66 -0.88
CA GLY A 354 -21.71 -10.07 -0.08
C GLY A 354 -21.40 -10.69 1.30
N ASP A 355 -20.18 -11.16 1.55
CA ASP A 355 -19.72 -11.69 2.85
C ASP A 355 -19.11 -10.57 3.71
N ARG A 356 -19.99 -9.73 4.27
CA ARG A 356 -19.61 -8.58 5.13
C ARG A 356 -18.80 -9.01 6.33
N LEU A 357 -19.21 -10.11 6.95
CA LEU A 357 -18.62 -10.63 8.17
C LEU A 357 -17.22 -11.21 7.89
N GLY A 358 -17.08 -11.99 6.83
CA GLY A 358 -15.79 -12.48 6.36
C GLY A 358 -14.85 -11.34 5.98
N PHE A 359 -15.35 -10.31 5.31
CA PHE A 359 -14.57 -9.12 4.96
C PHE A 359 -13.98 -8.44 6.19
N MET A 360 -14.82 -8.07 7.17
CA MET A 360 -14.33 -7.39 8.37
C MET A 360 -13.30 -8.23 9.13
N ASN A 361 -13.60 -9.52 9.35
CA ASN A 361 -12.77 -10.38 10.18
C ASN A 361 -11.49 -10.90 9.49
N LYS A 362 -11.47 -11.02 8.17
CA LYS A 362 -10.42 -11.76 7.45
C LYS A 362 -9.71 -10.97 6.36
N ALA A 363 -10.26 -9.86 5.88
CA ALA A 363 -9.59 -9.07 4.84
C ALA A 363 -8.33 -8.41 5.42
N THR A 364 -7.23 -8.46 4.70
CA THR A 364 -5.99 -7.77 5.06
C THR A 364 -5.37 -7.10 3.84
N MET A 365 -4.41 -6.20 4.04
CA MET A 365 -3.76 -5.53 2.91
C MET A 365 -2.95 -6.46 2.00
N GLN A 366 -2.49 -7.60 2.51
CA GLN A 366 -1.79 -8.61 1.71
C GLN A 366 -2.71 -9.25 0.67
N ASP A 367 -4.02 -9.31 0.92
CA ASP A 367 -4.99 -9.84 -0.05
C ASP A 367 -4.99 -9.05 -1.35
N PHE A 368 -4.68 -7.75 -1.31
CA PHE A 368 -4.67 -6.91 -2.50
C PHE A 368 -3.62 -7.38 -3.53
N VAL A 369 -2.47 -7.88 -3.07
CA VAL A 369 -1.36 -8.29 -3.96
C VAL A 369 -1.72 -9.56 -4.72
N GLY A 370 -2.38 -10.52 -4.06
CA GLY A 370 -2.68 -11.85 -4.62
C GLY A 370 -3.94 -11.93 -5.48
N LEU A 371 -4.79 -10.90 -5.48
CA LEU A 371 -6.03 -10.90 -6.24
C LEU A 371 -5.79 -10.39 -7.67
N ALA A 372 -6.10 -11.21 -8.66
CA ALA A 372 -6.01 -10.91 -10.10
C ALA A 372 -7.25 -10.16 -10.60
#